data_AF-A0A9E7I8S1-F1
#
_entry.id   AF-A0A9E7I8S1-F1
#
_cell.length_a   1.000
_cell.length_b   1.000
_cell.length_c   1.000
_cell.angle_alpha   90.00
_cell.angle_beta   90.00
_cell.angle_gamma   90.00
#
_symmetry.space_group_name_H-M   'P 1'
#
loop_
_entity.id
_entity.type
_entity.pdbx_description
1 polymer ?
#
loop_
_entity_poly.entity_id
_entity_poly.type
_entity_poly.pdbx_seq_one_letter_code
_entity_poly.pdbx_strand_id
1 'polypeptide(L)'
;MVSGFLFSFSLSSLSPGANPCRRRRCRNAPHQHMRSTSLPCPALSPLLDEIRSLRSSPHRDGFARIYHLLAALDDLLHLPRARDTLRRRPAWADRLLDDLLRLADAHGSFRSAAIALKQHLSEGRTAIRRRDPVRLASAARSHRRVEKEIAGLASAIKDLARSPPLAPEIGPDSEIAGIIAEAVAATAATSTEVFLSVSGWGSWMVWAMRRPSKKGLEEAEMVAMEKLEEMTERIEGLEDGSGRVFRSLVNTRVTLLNMLTPSL
;
A
#
# COMPACT_ATOMS: atom_id res chain seq x y z
N MET A 1 35.66 -21.59 41.42
CA MET A 1 35.75 -20.30 40.71
C MET A 1 34.96 -19.27 41.51
N VAL A 2 35.72 -18.37 42.17
CA VAL A 2 35.45 -16.96 42.56
C VAL A 2 34.07 -16.66 43.17
N SER A 3 33.94 -16.69 44.49
CA SER A 3 34.17 -15.59 45.48
C SER A 3 33.09 -14.50 45.48
N GLY A 4 32.23 -14.56 46.51
CA GLY A 4 31.39 -13.46 46.99
C GLY A 4 31.99 -12.79 48.24
N PHE A 5 31.17 -11.92 48.86
CA PHE A 5 31.43 -10.97 49.96
C PHE A 5 31.99 -9.61 49.48
N LEU A 6 31.50 -8.44 49.92
CA LEU A 6 31.15 -8.04 51.28
C LEU A 6 29.99 -7.03 51.36
N PHE A 7 29.19 -7.21 52.41
CA PHE A 7 28.32 -6.23 53.08
C PHE A 7 29.17 -5.25 53.90
N SER A 8 28.76 -3.98 54.01
CA SER A 8 29.07 -3.17 55.20
C SER A 8 28.05 -2.04 55.40
N PHE A 9 27.39 -2.10 56.56
CA PHE A 9 26.61 -1.05 57.20
C PHE A 9 27.55 -0.09 57.96
N SER A 10 27.18 1.18 58.04
CA SER A 10 27.38 1.98 59.27
C SER A 10 26.36 3.11 59.37
N LEU A 11 25.65 3.10 60.50
CA LEU A 11 24.76 4.14 61.01
C LEU A 11 25.55 5.05 61.95
N SER A 12 25.17 6.34 61.99
CA SER A 12 25.13 7.28 63.14
C SER A 12 25.15 8.72 62.57
N SER A 13 24.45 9.76 63.04
CA SER A 13 23.45 9.97 64.09
C SER A 13 23.10 11.49 64.10
N LEU A 14 21.99 11.87 64.75
CA LEU A 14 21.62 13.20 65.31
C LEU A 14 21.12 14.36 64.40
N SER A 15 19.86 14.77 64.64
CA SER A 15 19.29 16.14 64.48
C SER A 15 19.54 16.95 65.79
N PRO A 16 19.42 18.31 65.91
CA PRO A 16 18.20 19.10 65.62
C PRO A 16 18.33 20.62 65.24
N GLY A 17 17.29 21.16 64.58
CA GLY A 17 16.63 22.48 64.80
C GLY A 17 17.36 23.84 64.71
N ALA A 18 16.89 24.73 63.81
CA ALA A 18 16.46 26.14 64.05
C ALA A 18 16.37 26.99 62.75
N ASN A 19 15.22 27.61 62.49
CA ASN A 19 14.99 28.78 61.59
C ASN A 19 15.19 30.09 62.40
N PRO A 20 15.34 31.34 61.87
CA PRO A 20 14.73 31.89 60.64
C PRO A 20 15.46 33.06 59.88
N CYS A 21 14.81 33.56 58.80
CA CYS A 21 14.81 34.95 58.26
C CYS A 21 16.05 35.56 57.55
N ARG A 22 16.00 35.72 56.21
CA ARG A 22 15.60 36.96 55.44
C ARG A 22 16.27 37.11 54.05
N ARG A 23 15.39 37.20 53.03
CA ARG A 23 15.36 38.13 51.86
C ARG A 23 16.42 38.09 50.75
N ARG A 24 15.93 37.59 49.59
CA ARG A 24 15.89 38.20 48.24
C ARG A 24 17.22 38.53 47.50
N ARG A 25 17.47 37.82 46.40
CA ARG A 25 17.29 38.34 45.02
C ARG A 25 17.27 37.22 43.96
N CYS A 26 16.40 37.39 42.97
CA CYS A 26 16.01 36.45 41.90
C CYS A 26 17.01 36.41 40.73
N ARG A 27 17.09 35.26 40.03
CA ARG A 27 16.79 35.09 38.58
C ARG A 27 17.26 33.72 38.07
N ASN A 28 16.35 32.76 37.96
CA ASN A 28 16.45 31.62 37.03
C ASN A 28 15.29 31.82 36.04
N ALA A 29 15.61 32.17 34.80
CA ALA A 29 15.74 31.27 33.64
C ALA A 29 14.37 31.02 32.95
N PRO A 30 14.28 31.22 31.62
CA PRO A 30 13.02 31.39 30.93
C PRO A 30 12.28 30.06 30.75
N HIS A 31 10.97 30.10 30.94
CA HIS A 31 10.05 29.10 30.44
C HIS A 31 10.11 29.08 28.90
N GLN A 32 10.90 28.17 28.33
CA GLN A 32 10.77 27.83 26.92
C GLN A 32 9.62 26.84 26.76
N HIS A 33 8.41 27.38 26.56
CA HIS A 33 7.32 26.60 25.98
C HIS A 33 7.60 26.39 24.49
N MET A 34 8.31 25.31 24.14
CA MET A 34 8.28 24.76 22.80
C MET A 34 6.93 24.10 22.57
N ARG A 35 5.95 24.87 22.09
CA ARG A 35 4.76 24.32 21.42
C ARG A 35 4.78 24.78 19.98
N SER A 36 5.40 23.98 19.13
CA SER A 36 5.11 23.99 17.70
C SER A 36 3.92 23.07 17.47
N THR A 37 2.72 23.57 17.69
CA THR A 37 1.50 22.99 17.11
C THR A 37 1.29 23.72 15.80
N SER A 38 1.98 23.30 14.74
CA SER A 38 1.53 23.61 13.39
C SER A 38 0.11 23.06 13.28
N LEU A 39 -0.86 23.96 13.17
CA LEU A 39 -2.23 23.61 12.84
C LEU A 39 -2.19 22.76 11.56
N PRO A 40 -2.81 21.57 11.54
CA PRO A 40 -2.96 20.84 10.29
C PRO A 40 -3.67 21.76 9.30
N CYS A 41 -3.07 22.00 8.13
CA CYS A 41 -3.78 22.70 7.06
C CYS A 41 -5.07 21.91 6.77
N PRO A 42 -6.26 22.54 6.75
CA PRO A 42 -7.52 21.84 6.49
C PRO A 42 -7.57 21.16 5.11
N ALA A 43 -6.63 21.48 4.21
CA ALA A 43 -6.46 20.81 2.93
C ALA A 43 -5.73 19.45 3.01
N LEU A 44 -5.03 19.15 4.11
CA LEU A 44 -4.29 17.89 4.31
C LEU A 44 -5.11 16.82 5.00
N SER A 45 -6.16 17.21 5.74
CA SER A 45 -7.04 16.26 6.44
C SER A 45 -7.71 15.23 5.51
N PRO A 46 -8.24 15.59 4.32
CA PRO A 46 -8.90 14.62 3.45
C PRO A 46 -7.96 13.50 2.99
N LEU A 47 -6.71 13.85 2.63
CA LEU A 47 -5.72 12.88 2.17
C LEU A 47 -5.25 11.96 3.31
N LEU A 48 -5.02 12.52 4.49
CA LEU A 48 -4.64 11.74 5.67
C LEU A 48 -5.77 10.80 6.11
N ASP A 49 -7.03 11.23 6.00
CA ASP A 49 -8.19 10.40 6.29
C ASP A 49 -8.34 9.27 5.26
N GLU A 50 -8.04 9.52 3.98
CA GLU A 50 -8.02 8.47 2.96
C GLU A 50 -6.87 7.48 3.16
N ILE A 51 -5.68 7.94 3.58
CA ILE A 51 -4.54 7.08 3.97
C ILE A 51 -4.93 6.19 5.18
N ARG A 52 -5.57 6.77 6.20
CA ARG A 52 -6.05 6.01 7.38
C ARG A 52 -7.15 5.03 6.99
N SER A 53 -8.08 5.47 6.14
CA SER A 53 -9.11 4.64 5.54
C SER A 53 -8.45 3.44 4.89
N LEU A 54 -7.49 3.62 3.98
CA LEU A 54 -6.72 2.59 3.27
C LEU A 54 -6.08 1.53 4.17
N ARG A 55 -5.68 1.89 5.38
CA ARG A 55 -5.05 0.97 6.35
C ARG A 55 -6.04 0.13 7.17
N SER A 56 -7.33 0.50 7.20
CA SER A 56 -8.32 -0.06 8.14
C SER A 56 -9.10 -1.29 7.66
N SER A 57 -9.19 -1.56 6.34
CA SER A 57 -9.87 -2.76 5.82
C SER A 57 -9.16 -3.37 4.61
N PRO A 58 -8.99 -4.71 4.57
CA PRO A 58 -8.47 -5.38 3.39
C PRO A 58 -9.62 -5.92 2.52
N HIS A 59 -9.40 -5.88 1.20
CA HIS A 59 -9.80 -6.88 0.21
C HIS A 59 -10.98 -6.68 -0.75
N ARG A 60 -12.04 -5.91 -0.53
CA ARG A 60 -13.08 -5.77 -1.60
C ARG A 60 -12.96 -4.50 -2.44
N ASP A 61 -12.63 -3.37 -1.83
CA ASP A 61 -12.66 -2.07 -2.52
C ASP A 61 -11.28 -1.43 -2.67
N GLY A 62 -10.22 -2.25 -2.67
CA GLY A 62 -8.83 -1.79 -2.66
C GLY A 62 -8.51 -0.79 -3.79
N PHE A 63 -8.88 -1.10 -5.03
CA PHE A 63 -8.69 -0.19 -6.16
C PHE A 63 -9.56 1.05 -6.12
N ALA A 64 -10.78 0.98 -5.55
CA ALA A 64 -11.63 2.15 -5.40
C ALA A 64 -11.02 3.14 -4.39
N ARG A 65 -10.51 2.62 -3.26
CA ARG A 65 -9.81 3.43 -2.24
C ARG A 65 -8.51 4.02 -2.76
N ILE A 66 -7.73 3.25 -3.53
CA ILE A 66 -6.55 3.80 -4.23
C ILE A 66 -6.97 4.91 -5.19
N TYR A 67 -8.05 4.73 -5.96
CA TYR A 67 -8.54 5.75 -6.87
C TYR A 67 -8.92 7.06 -6.15
N HIS A 68 -9.62 6.97 -5.02
CA HIS A 68 -9.95 8.14 -4.19
C HIS A 68 -8.70 8.80 -3.59
N LEU A 69 -7.73 8.00 -3.12
CA LEU A 69 -6.46 8.52 -2.62
C LEU A 69 -5.68 9.28 -3.70
N LEU A 70 -5.61 8.73 -4.91
CA LEU A 70 -4.92 9.37 -6.04
C LEU A 70 -5.63 10.67 -6.47
N ALA A 71 -6.96 10.73 -6.38
CA ALA A 71 -7.69 11.97 -6.61
C ALA A 71 -7.37 13.03 -5.55
N ALA A 72 -7.37 12.66 -4.26
CA ALA A 72 -6.98 13.57 -3.18
C ALA A 72 -5.50 13.99 -3.27
N LEU A 73 -4.62 13.11 -3.76
CA LEU A 73 -3.23 13.42 -4.04
C LEU A 73 -3.12 14.45 -5.18
N ASP A 74 -3.89 14.27 -6.26
CA ASP A 74 -3.93 15.23 -7.37
C ASP A 74 -4.37 16.62 -6.87
N ASP A 75 -5.41 16.71 -6.04
CA ASP A 75 -5.84 17.97 -5.41
C ASP A 75 -4.71 18.62 -4.59
N LEU A 76 -3.98 17.84 -3.79
CA LEU A 76 -2.82 18.31 -3.03
C LEU A 76 -1.72 18.86 -3.95
N LEU A 77 -1.43 18.17 -5.06
CA LEU A 77 -0.40 18.57 -6.03
C LEU A 77 -0.76 19.89 -6.75
N HIS A 78 -2.04 20.25 -6.80
CA HIS A 78 -2.47 21.53 -7.35
C HIS A 78 -2.22 22.72 -6.40
N LEU A 79 -1.95 22.48 -5.11
CA LEU A 79 -1.64 23.56 -4.16
C LEU A 79 -0.27 24.21 -4.48
N PRO A 80 -0.15 25.55 -4.47
CA PRO A 80 1.12 26.24 -4.71
C PRO A 80 2.26 25.74 -3.82
N ARG A 81 1.97 25.48 -2.54
CA ARG A 81 2.95 24.98 -1.56
C ARG A 81 3.51 23.60 -1.93
N ALA A 82 2.69 22.71 -2.49
CA ALA A 82 3.14 21.39 -2.94
C ALA A 82 4.01 21.50 -4.20
N ARG A 83 3.61 22.36 -5.15
CA ARG A 83 4.40 22.65 -6.37
C ARG A 83 5.76 23.26 -6.04
N ASP A 84 5.79 24.21 -5.12
CA ASP A 84 7.02 24.84 -4.68
C ASP A 84 7.95 23.84 -3.98
N THR A 85 7.40 22.93 -3.18
CA THR A 85 8.14 21.83 -2.54
C THR A 85 8.80 20.93 -3.60
N LEU A 86 8.05 20.56 -4.65
CA LEU A 86 8.55 19.75 -5.76
C LEU A 86 9.68 20.45 -6.53
N ARG A 87 9.51 21.74 -6.85
CA ARG A 87 10.51 22.55 -7.56
C ARG A 87 11.79 22.76 -6.75
N ARG A 88 11.67 22.94 -5.44
CA ARG A 88 12.83 23.07 -4.54
C ARG A 88 13.59 21.75 -4.34
N ARG A 89 13.02 20.61 -4.74
CA ARG A 89 13.56 19.27 -4.47
C ARG A 89 13.54 18.38 -5.73
N PRO A 90 14.32 18.71 -6.77
CA PRO A 90 14.26 18.03 -8.07
C PRO A 90 14.54 16.52 -7.97
N ALA A 91 15.56 16.11 -7.21
CA ALA A 91 15.88 14.69 -7.04
C ALA A 91 14.74 13.88 -6.36
N TRP A 92 13.96 14.52 -5.50
CA TRP A 92 12.78 13.88 -4.89
C TRP A 92 11.62 13.82 -5.87
N ALA A 93 11.42 14.87 -6.66
CA ALA A 93 10.40 14.91 -7.71
C ALA A 93 10.66 13.86 -8.80
N ASP A 94 11.91 13.66 -9.21
CA ASP A 94 12.31 12.62 -10.17
C ASP A 94 11.99 11.22 -9.64
N ARG A 95 12.34 10.93 -8.38
CA ARG A 95 11.97 9.66 -7.74
C ARG A 95 10.45 9.48 -7.67
N LEU A 96 9.70 10.52 -7.31
CA LEU A 96 8.24 10.44 -7.28
C LEU A 96 7.67 10.09 -8.67
N LEU A 97 8.19 10.70 -9.73
CA LEU A 97 7.79 10.40 -11.11
C LEU A 97 8.12 8.95 -11.50
N ASP A 98 9.26 8.43 -11.06
CA ASP A 98 9.67 7.04 -11.27
C ASP A 98 8.78 6.06 -10.49
N ASP A 99 8.46 6.39 -9.24
CA ASP A 99 7.61 5.58 -8.37
C ASP A 99 6.18 5.49 -8.93
N LEU A 100 5.62 6.61 -9.41
CA LEU A 100 4.32 6.64 -10.10
C LEU A 100 4.34 5.84 -11.40
N LEU A 101 5.43 5.89 -12.18
CA LEU A 101 5.58 5.11 -13.40
C LEU A 101 5.62 3.61 -13.10
N ARG A 102 6.41 3.18 -12.12
CA ARG A 102 6.50 1.78 -11.69
C ARG A 102 5.15 1.24 -11.22
N LEU A 103 4.40 2.05 -10.48
CA LEU A 103 3.03 1.70 -10.09
C LEU A 103 2.13 1.55 -11.33
N ALA A 104 2.18 2.50 -12.27
CA ALA A 104 1.37 2.43 -13.48
C ALA A 104 1.70 1.17 -14.29
N ASP A 105 2.98 0.88 -14.54
CA ASP A 105 3.42 -0.30 -15.28
C ASP A 105 2.94 -1.60 -14.63
N ALA A 106 2.97 -1.65 -13.30
CA ALA A 106 2.48 -2.81 -12.56
C ALA A 106 0.96 -2.96 -12.62
N HIS A 107 0.19 -1.86 -12.55
CA HIS A 107 -1.27 -1.90 -12.76
C HIS A 107 -1.66 -2.27 -14.18
N GLY A 108 -0.89 -1.82 -15.18
CA GLY A 108 -1.06 -2.20 -16.60
C GLY A 108 -0.74 -3.69 -16.84
N SER A 109 0.35 -4.17 -16.24
CA SER A 109 0.73 -5.59 -16.28
C SER A 109 -0.29 -6.47 -15.57
N PHE A 110 -0.76 -6.06 -14.39
CA PHE A 110 -1.81 -6.75 -13.66
C PHE A 110 -3.11 -6.82 -14.46
N ARG A 111 -3.51 -5.73 -15.12
CA ARG A 111 -4.71 -5.71 -15.97
C ARG A 111 -4.57 -6.70 -17.13
N SER A 112 -3.40 -6.76 -17.76
CA SER A 112 -3.11 -7.72 -18.83
C SER A 112 -3.18 -9.17 -18.33
N ALA A 113 -2.62 -9.44 -17.15
CA ALA A 113 -2.72 -10.72 -16.46
C ALA A 113 -4.18 -11.08 -16.11
N ALA A 114 -4.99 -10.12 -15.68
CA ALA A 114 -6.41 -10.32 -15.38
C ALA A 114 -7.21 -10.74 -16.63
N ILE A 115 -6.94 -10.14 -17.78
CA ILE A 115 -7.53 -10.53 -19.07
C ILE A 115 -7.12 -11.97 -19.44
N ALA A 116 -5.84 -12.32 -19.26
CA ALA A 116 -5.37 -13.70 -19.48
C ALA A 116 -6.06 -14.70 -18.52
N LEU A 117 -6.27 -14.31 -17.27
CA LEU A 117 -6.98 -15.14 -16.29
C LEU A 117 -8.44 -15.40 -16.72
N LYS A 118 -9.17 -14.35 -17.16
CA LYS A 118 -10.52 -14.49 -17.73
C LYS A 118 -10.55 -15.50 -18.88
N GLN A 119 -9.57 -15.42 -19.78
CA GLN A 119 -9.44 -16.34 -20.90
C GLN A 119 -9.26 -17.78 -20.40
N HIS A 120 -8.38 -18.04 -19.45
CA HIS A 120 -8.15 -19.39 -18.92
C HIS A 120 -9.33 -19.94 -18.09
N LEU A 121 -10.08 -19.08 -17.40
CA LEU A 121 -11.34 -19.47 -16.75
C LEU A 121 -12.38 -19.91 -17.79
N SER A 122 -12.49 -19.19 -18.90
CA SER A 122 -13.38 -19.55 -20.01
C SER A 122 -12.97 -20.89 -20.66
N GLU A 123 -11.67 -21.10 -20.87
CA GLU A 123 -11.10 -22.34 -21.39
C GLU A 123 -11.40 -23.51 -20.45
N GLY A 124 -11.21 -23.33 -19.14
CA GLY A 124 -11.58 -24.29 -18.10
C GLY A 124 -13.08 -24.62 -18.14
N ARG A 125 -13.93 -23.60 -18.28
CA ARG A 125 -15.39 -23.78 -18.39
C ARG A 125 -15.77 -24.64 -19.61
N THR A 126 -15.15 -24.39 -20.76
CA THR A 126 -15.39 -25.19 -21.96
C THR A 126 -14.86 -26.61 -21.84
N ALA A 127 -13.71 -26.80 -21.16
CA ALA A 127 -13.11 -28.11 -20.95
C ALA A 127 -13.96 -28.99 -20.04
N ILE A 128 -14.56 -28.41 -18.99
CA ILE A 128 -15.50 -29.09 -18.10
C ILE A 128 -16.73 -29.56 -18.88
N ARG A 129 -17.40 -28.65 -19.61
CA ARG A 129 -18.59 -29.00 -20.42
C ARG A 129 -18.33 -30.09 -21.46
N ARG A 130 -17.13 -30.09 -22.05
CA ARG A 130 -16.70 -31.09 -23.05
C ARG A 130 -16.12 -32.36 -22.42
N ARG A 131 -16.01 -32.40 -21.09
CA ARG A 131 -15.39 -33.48 -20.32
C ARG A 131 -13.98 -33.81 -20.82
N ASP A 132 -13.22 -32.77 -21.18
CA ASP A 132 -11.86 -32.86 -21.71
C ASP A 132 -10.83 -32.61 -20.58
N PRO A 133 -10.25 -33.67 -19.98
CA PRO A 133 -9.31 -33.53 -18.87
C PRO A 133 -7.96 -32.94 -19.31
N VAL A 134 -7.58 -33.09 -20.59
CA VAL A 134 -6.29 -32.61 -21.10
C VAL A 134 -6.33 -31.10 -21.23
N ARG A 135 -7.41 -30.56 -21.82
CA ARG A 135 -7.62 -29.12 -21.91
C ARG A 135 -7.81 -28.48 -20.54
N LEU A 136 -8.53 -29.13 -19.63
CA LEU A 136 -8.69 -28.64 -18.26
C LEU A 136 -7.34 -28.55 -17.53
N ALA A 137 -6.50 -29.58 -17.66
CA ALA A 137 -5.17 -29.57 -17.07
C ALA A 137 -4.26 -28.48 -17.70
N SER A 138 -4.44 -28.19 -19.00
CA SER A 138 -3.72 -27.11 -19.67
C SER A 138 -4.13 -25.74 -19.14
N ALA A 139 -5.44 -25.46 -19.05
CA ALA A 139 -5.98 -24.23 -18.49
C ALA A 139 -5.56 -24.03 -17.02
N ALA A 140 -5.50 -25.12 -16.24
CA ALA A 140 -5.00 -25.10 -14.87
C ALA A 140 -3.53 -24.67 -14.78
N ARG A 141 -2.69 -25.16 -15.70
CA ARG A 141 -1.27 -24.79 -15.75
C ARG A 141 -1.08 -23.34 -16.18
N SER A 142 -1.83 -22.85 -17.15
CA SER A 142 -1.73 -21.47 -17.63
C SER A 142 -2.23 -20.48 -16.57
N HIS A 143 -3.37 -20.74 -15.93
CA HIS A 143 -3.85 -19.96 -14.79
C HIS A 143 -2.81 -19.82 -13.68
N ARG A 144 -2.16 -20.93 -13.29
CA ARG A 144 -1.07 -20.90 -12.29
C ARG A 144 0.15 -20.09 -12.72
N ARG A 145 0.43 -19.98 -14.02
CA ARG A 145 1.52 -19.12 -14.52
C ARG A 145 1.16 -17.66 -14.34
N VAL A 146 -0.06 -17.27 -14.73
CA VAL A 146 -0.59 -15.92 -14.54
C VAL A 146 -0.62 -15.52 -13.06
N GLU A 147 -1.03 -16.42 -12.15
CA GLU A 147 -0.99 -16.16 -10.70
C GLU A 147 0.43 -15.87 -10.18
N LYS A 148 1.44 -16.57 -10.70
CA LYS A 148 2.84 -16.33 -10.36
C LYS A 148 3.33 -15.00 -10.91
N GLU A 149 2.92 -14.62 -12.12
CA GLU A 149 3.21 -13.30 -12.69
C GLU A 149 2.62 -12.19 -11.80
N ILE A 150 1.36 -12.31 -11.39
CA ILE A 150 0.70 -11.38 -10.47
C ILE A 150 1.43 -11.30 -9.11
N ALA A 151 1.84 -12.44 -8.54
CA ALA A 151 2.64 -12.47 -7.32
C ALA A 151 4.01 -11.79 -7.50
N GLY A 152 4.62 -11.93 -8.67
CA GLY A 152 5.83 -11.23 -9.07
C GLY A 152 5.64 -9.71 -9.09
N LEU A 153 4.55 -9.23 -9.70
CA LEU A 153 4.19 -7.80 -9.70
C LEU A 153 4.00 -7.27 -8.27
N ALA A 154 3.32 -8.04 -7.42
CA ALA A 154 3.13 -7.68 -6.01
C ALA A 154 4.47 -7.56 -5.28
N SER A 155 5.41 -8.47 -5.53
CA SER A 155 6.74 -8.41 -4.93
C SER A 155 7.54 -7.18 -5.39
N ALA A 156 7.46 -6.82 -6.68
CA ALA A 156 8.17 -5.67 -7.24
C ALA A 156 7.68 -4.33 -6.66
N ILE A 157 6.37 -4.17 -6.45
CA ILE A 157 5.80 -2.95 -5.85
C ILE A 157 5.99 -2.92 -4.33
N LYS A 158 6.06 -4.08 -3.66
CA LYS A 158 6.26 -4.13 -2.21
C LYS A 158 7.57 -3.45 -1.77
N ASP A 159 8.60 -3.51 -2.60
CA ASP A 159 9.88 -2.85 -2.34
C ASP A 159 9.77 -1.32 -2.42
N LEU A 160 8.86 -0.80 -3.25
CA LEU A 160 8.54 0.63 -3.31
C LEU A 160 7.96 1.13 -1.99
N ALA A 161 7.05 0.37 -1.36
CA ALA A 161 6.46 0.72 -0.07
C ALA A 161 7.47 0.75 1.09
N ARG A 162 8.63 0.11 0.93
CA ARG A 162 9.71 0.02 1.95
C ARG A 162 10.80 1.06 1.77
N SER A 163 10.74 1.82 0.69
CA SER A 163 11.82 2.72 0.31
C SER A 163 11.91 3.91 1.29
N PRO A 164 13.09 4.18 1.90
CA PRO A 164 13.22 5.21 2.92
C PRO A 164 12.94 6.60 2.34
N PRO A 165 12.36 7.54 3.12
CA PRO A 165 12.17 8.91 2.67
C PRO A 165 13.53 9.54 2.33
N LEU A 166 13.67 10.15 1.15
CA LEU A 166 14.87 10.92 0.74
C LEU A 166 15.03 12.25 1.52
N ALA A 167 14.45 12.37 2.71
CA ALA A 167 14.19 13.66 3.33
C ALA A 167 14.32 13.65 4.87
N PRO A 168 15.53 13.79 5.43
CA PRO A 168 15.71 14.26 6.79
C PRO A 168 16.09 15.76 6.76
N GLU A 169 15.18 16.63 6.33
CA GLU A 169 15.33 18.08 6.54
C GLU A 169 14.09 18.59 7.26
N ILE A 170 14.21 18.87 8.54
CA ILE A 170 13.11 19.33 9.39
C ILE A 170 12.62 20.69 8.85
N GLY A 171 11.45 20.71 8.21
CA GLY A 171 10.86 21.92 7.63
C GLY A 171 9.45 21.70 7.07
N PRO A 172 8.70 22.77 6.77
CA PRO A 172 7.32 22.70 6.28
C PRO A 172 7.17 22.00 4.91
N ASP A 173 8.24 21.93 4.13
CA ASP A 173 8.31 21.20 2.85
C ASP A 173 8.51 19.68 3.07
N SER A 174 9.05 19.27 4.24
CA SER A 174 9.18 17.86 4.61
C SER A 174 7.85 17.24 5.01
N GLU A 175 6.92 18.04 5.55
CA GLU A 175 5.57 17.58 5.87
C GLU A 175 4.82 17.18 4.59
N ILE A 176 4.79 18.05 3.57
CA ILE A 176 4.10 17.78 2.30
C ILE A 176 4.78 16.63 1.55
N ALA A 177 6.11 16.64 1.45
CA ALA A 177 6.85 15.55 0.81
C ALA A 177 6.61 14.20 1.53
N GLY A 178 6.52 14.21 2.86
CA GLY A 178 6.20 13.04 3.67
C GLY A 178 4.79 12.51 3.41
N ILE A 179 3.79 13.39 3.33
CA ILE A 179 2.41 13.02 3.03
C ILE A 179 2.28 12.42 1.62
N ILE A 180 2.93 13.03 0.62
CA ILE A 180 2.94 12.51 -0.76
C ILE A 180 3.61 11.13 -0.81
N ALA A 181 4.76 10.97 -0.13
CA ALA A 181 5.43 9.68 -0.04
C ALA A 181 4.59 8.62 0.68
N GLU A 182 3.87 9.01 1.74
CA GLU A 182 2.95 8.11 2.45
C GLU A 182 1.77 7.68 1.56
N ALA A 183 1.21 8.59 0.75
CA ALA A 183 0.16 8.25 -0.21
C ALA A 183 0.65 7.25 -1.28
N VAL A 184 1.85 7.44 -1.83
CA VAL A 184 2.45 6.50 -2.79
C VAL A 184 2.72 5.14 -2.13
N ALA A 185 3.25 5.14 -0.90
CA ALA A 185 3.50 3.90 -0.15
C ALA A 185 2.21 3.16 0.21
N ALA A 186 1.15 3.89 0.59
CA ALA A 186 -0.18 3.32 0.85
C ALA A 186 -0.77 2.70 -0.43
N THR A 187 -0.65 3.40 -1.56
CA THR A 187 -1.06 2.88 -2.88
C THR A 187 -0.32 1.59 -3.22
N ALA A 188 0.99 1.56 -3.03
CA ALA A 188 1.83 0.38 -3.25
C ALA A 188 1.45 -0.79 -2.34
N ALA A 189 1.24 -0.54 -1.05
CA ALA A 189 0.85 -1.56 -0.07
C ALA A 189 -0.52 -2.17 -0.38
N THR A 190 -1.54 -1.34 -0.61
CA THR A 190 -2.89 -1.82 -0.94
C THR A 190 -2.90 -2.55 -2.29
N SER A 191 -2.15 -2.08 -3.28
CA SER A 191 -2.02 -2.80 -4.57
C SER A 191 -1.39 -4.18 -4.38
N THR A 192 -0.36 -4.27 -3.55
CA THR A 192 0.29 -5.55 -3.20
C THR A 192 -0.72 -6.52 -2.58
N GLU A 193 -1.53 -6.07 -1.63
CA GLU A 193 -2.56 -6.90 -1.00
C GLU A 193 -3.62 -7.39 -1.99
N VAL A 194 -4.11 -6.49 -2.86
CA VAL A 194 -5.08 -6.84 -3.90
C VAL A 194 -4.48 -7.83 -4.89
N PHE A 195 -3.24 -7.63 -5.35
CA PHE A 195 -2.58 -8.53 -6.29
C PHE A 195 -2.39 -9.92 -5.67
N LEU A 196 -1.95 -10.00 -4.42
CA LEU A 196 -1.79 -11.28 -3.71
C LEU A 196 -3.13 -11.99 -3.47
N SER A 197 -4.24 -11.26 -3.35
CA SER A 197 -5.56 -11.88 -3.19
C SER A 197 -5.98 -12.75 -4.39
N VAL A 198 -5.42 -12.48 -5.59
CA VAL A 198 -5.65 -13.28 -6.81
C VAL A 198 -4.83 -14.57 -6.83
N SER A 199 -3.69 -14.61 -6.12
CA SER A 199 -2.74 -15.74 -6.15
C SER A 199 -3.25 -17.04 -5.49
N GLY A 200 -4.45 -17.01 -4.89
CA GLY A 200 -5.08 -18.15 -4.21
C GLY A 200 -6.18 -18.87 -5.00
N TRP A 201 -6.49 -18.42 -6.22
CA TRP A 201 -7.67 -18.90 -6.96
C TRP A 201 -7.43 -20.24 -7.68
N GLY A 202 -6.16 -20.61 -7.90
CA GLY A 202 -5.74 -21.82 -8.60
C GLY A 202 -5.93 -23.13 -7.81
N SER A 203 -6.29 -23.05 -6.53
CA SER A 203 -6.50 -24.23 -5.66
C SER A 203 -7.67 -25.10 -6.14
N TRP A 204 -8.69 -24.51 -6.76
CA TRP A 204 -9.84 -25.26 -7.29
C TRP A 204 -9.46 -26.09 -8.52
N MET A 205 -8.72 -25.57 -9.49
CA MET A 205 -8.40 -26.40 -10.67
C MET A 205 -7.61 -27.70 -10.33
N VAL A 206 -7.00 -27.76 -9.14
CA VAL A 206 -6.41 -28.98 -8.56
C VAL A 206 -7.45 -29.94 -7.98
N TRP A 207 -8.44 -29.44 -7.24
CA TRP A 207 -9.54 -30.27 -6.72
C TRP A 207 -10.38 -30.83 -7.88
N ALA A 208 -10.52 -30.11 -9.00
CA ALA A 208 -11.26 -30.58 -10.19
C ALA A 208 -10.58 -31.78 -10.87
N MET A 209 -9.27 -31.92 -10.68
CA MET A 209 -8.49 -33.06 -11.15
C MET A 209 -8.59 -34.28 -10.22
N ARG A 210 -8.96 -34.12 -8.94
CA ARG A 210 -9.17 -35.21 -7.97
C ARG A 210 -10.61 -35.72 -8.04
N ARG A 211 -10.93 -36.47 -9.09
CA ARG A 211 -12.29 -37.01 -9.35
C ARG A 211 -12.85 -37.87 -8.19
N PRO A 212 -14.14 -37.72 -7.82
CA PRO A 212 -14.92 -38.78 -7.20
C PRO A 212 -15.57 -39.71 -8.26
N SER A 213 -16.06 -40.87 -7.81
CA SER A 213 -16.78 -41.88 -8.63
C SER A 213 -18.01 -41.28 -9.35
N LYS A 214 -18.49 -41.96 -10.41
CA LYS A 214 -19.59 -41.54 -11.32
C LYS A 214 -20.86 -40.99 -10.64
N LYS A 215 -21.12 -41.33 -9.37
CA LYS A 215 -22.29 -40.88 -8.60
C LYS A 215 -22.25 -39.41 -8.12
N GLY A 216 -21.11 -38.71 -8.20
CA GLY A 216 -20.98 -37.31 -7.75
C GLY A 216 -20.43 -36.34 -8.81
N LEU A 217 -20.43 -36.75 -10.08
CA LEU A 217 -19.79 -35.98 -11.16
C LEU A 217 -20.57 -34.72 -11.53
N GLU A 218 -21.90 -34.82 -11.64
CA GLU A 218 -22.75 -33.72 -12.09
C GLU A 218 -22.85 -32.61 -11.03
N GLU A 219 -22.96 -32.97 -9.76
CA GLU A 219 -22.90 -32.03 -8.64
C GLU A 219 -21.54 -31.31 -8.58
N ALA A 220 -20.43 -32.06 -8.73
CA ALA A 220 -19.10 -31.47 -8.75
C ALA A 220 -18.87 -30.54 -9.95
N GLU A 221 -19.43 -30.88 -11.12
CA GLU A 221 -19.43 -30.04 -12.31
C GLU A 221 -20.23 -28.75 -12.09
N MET A 222 -21.40 -28.83 -11.46
CA MET A 222 -22.22 -27.66 -11.13
C MET A 222 -21.49 -26.70 -10.19
N VAL A 223 -20.90 -27.21 -9.10
CA VAL A 223 -20.08 -26.42 -8.16
C VAL A 223 -18.86 -25.80 -8.86
N ALA A 224 -18.27 -26.52 -9.83
CA ALA A 224 -17.15 -26.00 -10.61
C ALA A 224 -17.55 -24.81 -11.46
N MET A 225 -18.69 -24.93 -12.13
CA MET A 225 -19.23 -23.91 -13.01
C MET A 225 -19.61 -22.65 -12.23
N GLU A 226 -20.28 -22.79 -11.08
CA GLU A 226 -20.64 -21.67 -10.20
C GLU A 226 -19.39 -20.93 -9.71
N LYS A 227 -18.36 -21.66 -9.27
CA LYS A 227 -17.10 -21.03 -8.83
C LYS A 227 -16.38 -20.30 -9.97
N LEU A 228 -16.37 -20.88 -11.18
CA LEU A 228 -15.76 -20.25 -12.35
C LEU A 228 -16.47 -18.95 -12.71
N GLU A 229 -17.79 -18.90 -12.59
CA GLU A 229 -18.59 -17.69 -12.79
C GLU A 229 -18.26 -16.63 -11.73
N GLU A 230 -18.26 -16.99 -10.45
CA GLU A 230 -17.87 -16.09 -9.33
C GLU A 230 -16.45 -15.52 -9.53
N MET A 231 -15.50 -16.34 -10.00
CA MET A 231 -14.14 -15.86 -10.29
C MET A 231 -14.11 -14.93 -11.51
N THR A 232 -14.95 -15.18 -12.52
CA THR A 232 -15.05 -14.36 -13.73
C THR A 232 -15.60 -12.96 -13.40
N GLU A 233 -16.63 -12.88 -12.57
CA GLU A 233 -17.17 -11.60 -12.08
C GLU A 233 -16.14 -10.84 -11.24
N ARG A 234 -15.44 -11.54 -10.33
CA ARG A 234 -14.40 -10.93 -9.50
C ARG A 234 -13.25 -10.36 -10.33
N ILE A 235 -12.77 -11.10 -11.33
CA ILE A 235 -11.65 -10.65 -12.16
C ILE A 235 -12.05 -9.47 -13.05
N GLU A 236 -13.32 -9.36 -13.43
CA GLU A 236 -13.85 -8.19 -14.16
C GLU A 236 -13.77 -6.92 -13.31
N GLY A 237 -14.25 -6.98 -12.07
CA GLY A 237 -14.10 -5.85 -11.13
C GLY A 237 -12.64 -5.47 -10.87
N LEU A 238 -11.73 -6.45 -10.81
CA LEU A 238 -10.29 -6.22 -10.65
C LEU A 238 -9.66 -5.61 -11.90
N GLU A 239 -10.04 -6.06 -13.10
CA GLU A 239 -9.56 -5.50 -14.37
C GLU A 239 -9.94 -4.02 -14.48
N ASP A 240 -11.22 -3.71 -14.26
CA ASP A 240 -11.75 -2.35 -14.33
C ASP A 240 -11.14 -1.44 -13.26
N GLY A 241 -11.03 -1.95 -12.03
CA GLY A 241 -10.41 -1.25 -10.93
C GLY A 241 -8.95 -0.90 -11.22
N SER A 242 -8.15 -1.88 -11.66
CA SER A 242 -6.75 -1.64 -12.03
C SER A 242 -6.63 -0.67 -13.21
N GLY A 243 -7.54 -0.74 -14.19
CA GLY A 243 -7.60 0.20 -15.30
C GLY A 243 -7.89 1.65 -14.88
N ARG A 244 -8.75 1.86 -13.86
CA ARG A 244 -8.98 3.19 -13.27
C ARG A 244 -7.73 3.71 -12.57
N VAL A 245 -7.09 2.88 -11.75
CA VAL A 245 -5.88 3.25 -11.02
C VAL A 245 -4.72 3.56 -11.99
N PHE A 246 -4.52 2.73 -13.01
CA PHE A 246 -3.53 2.97 -14.06
C PHE A 246 -3.68 4.35 -14.69
N ARG A 247 -4.89 4.70 -15.14
CA ARG A 247 -5.17 6.01 -15.75
C ARG A 247 -4.93 7.16 -14.77
N SER A 248 -5.32 6.98 -13.52
CA SER A 248 -5.10 7.98 -12.47
C SER A 248 -3.60 8.24 -12.25
N LEU A 249 -2.79 7.18 -12.09
CA LEU A 249 -1.34 7.28 -11.93
C LEU A 249 -0.66 7.97 -13.13
N VAL A 250 -1.03 7.60 -14.35
CA VAL A 250 -0.51 8.23 -15.57
C VAL A 250 -0.89 9.72 -15.62
N ASN A 251 -2.14 10.06 -15.30
CA ASN A 251 -2.59 11.45 -15.28
C ASN A 251 -1.84 12.26 -14.22
N THR A 252 -1.73 11.77 -12.99
CA THR A 252 -0.95 12.43 -11.92
C THR A 252 0.49 12.64 -12.34
N ARG A 253 1.12 11.65 -13.00
CA ARG A 253 2.49 11.78 -13.50
C ARG A 253 2.61 12.84 -14.59
N VAL A 254 1.69 12.89 -15.56
CA VAL A 254 1.65 13.92 -16.61
C VAL A 254 1.45 15.30 -16.00
N THR A 255 0.53 15.43 -15.04
CA THR A 255 0.31 16.67 -14.26
C THR A 255 1.60 17.15 -13.61
N LEU A 256 2.33 16.26 -12.92
CA LEU A 256 3.62 16.58 -12.31
C LEU A 256 4.68 17.03 -13.34
N LEU A 257 4.83 16.29 -14.45
CA LEU A 257 5.76 16.65 -15.52
C LEU A 257 5.47 18.05 -16.08
N ASN A 258 4.20 18.37 -16.30
CA ASN A 258 3.78 19.68 -16.79
C ASN A 258 4.06 20.80 -15.77
N MET A 259 3.97 20.53 -14.46
CA MET A 259 4.28 21.51 -13.41
C MET A 259 5.78 21.77 -13.23
N LEU A 260 6.59 20.73 -13.47
CA LEU A 260 8.04 20.72 -13.29
C LEU A 260 8.80 21.21 -14.52
N THR A 261 8.21 21.09 -15.71
CA THR A 261 8.78 21.63 -16.94
C THR A 261 8.44 23.13 -17.01
N PRO A 262 9.42 24.06 -17.01
CA PRO A 262 9.12 25.45 -17.28
C PRO A 262 8.55 25.55 -18.70
N SER A 263 7.31 26.03 -18.83
CA SER A 263 6.76 26.45 -20.11
C SER A 263 7.62 27.61 -20.61
N LEU A 264 8.44 27.33 -21.63
CA LEU A 264 9.22 28.31 -22.38
C LEU A 264 8.35 29.44 -22.93
#